data_AF-A0A5C7LKL9-F1
#
_entry.id   AF-A0A5C7LKL9-F1
#
_cell.length_a   1.000
_cell.length_b   1.000
_cell.length_c   1.000
_cell.angle_alpha   90.00
_cell.angle_beta   90.00
_cell.angle_gamma   90.00
#
_symmetry.space_group_name_H-M   'P 1'
#
loop_
_entity.id
_entity.type
_entity.pdbx_description
1 polymer ?
#
loop_
_entity_poly.entity_id
_entity_poly.type
_entity_poly.pdbx_seq_one_letter_code
_entity_poly.pdbx_strand_id
1 'polypeptide(L)'
;MVQTDRGGLHSDTPYRVDAVPPKALLAIASVLKAGAEKYGLDNWRRIARTEHLNHALVHIFAHLAGDQSDDHLAHAGCRLLFALETE
;
A
#
# COMPACT_ATOMS: atom_id res chain seq x y z
N MET A 1 28.73 -1.91 6.14
CA MET A 1 29.08 -0.57 6.65
C MET A 1 29.33 0.29 5.44
N VAL A 2 28.63 1.40 5.32
CA VAL A 2 28.74 2.34 4.19
C VAL A 2 29.43 3.60 4.69
N GLN A 3 30.40 4.08 3.93
CA GLN A 3 31.07 5.35 4.17
C GLN A 3 30.55 6.37 3.17
N THR A 4 30.10 7.51 3.68
CA THR A 4 29.63 8.64 2.86
C THR A 4 30.82 9.43 2.31
N ASP A 5 30.58 10.22 1.27
CA ASP A 5 31.60 11.12 0.68
C ASP A 5 32.14 12.16 1.67
N ARG A 6 31.43 12.39 2.79
CA ARG A 6 31.84 13.28 3.90
C ARG A 6 32.50 12.54 5.06
N GLY A 7 32.83 11.25 4.91
CA GLY A 7 33.51 10.44 5.91
C GLY A 7 32.63 9.88 7.03
N GLY A 8 31.32 10.15 7.02
CA GLY A 8 30.36 9.55 7.96
C GLY A 8 30.15 8.06 7.68
N LEU A 9 29.98 7.28 8.74
CA LEU A 9 29.74 5.83 8.68
C LEU A 9 28.32 5.49 9.14
N HIS A 10 27.67 4.57 8.45
CA HIS A 10 26.41 3.98 8.90
C HIS A 10 26.27 2.52 8.46
N SER A 11 25.30 1.82 9.06
CA SER A 11 24.91 0.48 8.64
C SER A 11 24.31 0.53 7.23
N ASP A 12 24.55 -0.54 6.46
CA ASP A 12 23.83 -0.70 5.20
C ASP A 12 22.34 -0.89 5.48
N THR A 13 21.49 -0.40 4.57
CA THR A 13 20.05 -0.62 4.63
C THR A 13 19.66 -1.62 3.54
N PRO A 14 18.95 -2.71 3.88
CA PRO A 14 18.48 -3.64 2.87
C PRO A 14 17.39 -3.06 1.96
N TYR A 15 16.90 -1.83 2.23
CA TYR A 15 15.75 -1.23 1.56
C TYR A 15 16.07 0.15 0.96
N ARG A 16 15.49 0.42 -0.22
CA ARG A 16 15.53 1.71 -0.94
C ARG A 16 14.23 2.49 -0.78
N VAL A 17 13.91 2.87 0.45
CA VAL A 17 12.66 3.60 0.79
C VAL A 17 12.57 4.94 0.04
N ASP A 18 13.70 5.58 -0.21
CA ASP A 18 13.84 6.80 -1.00
C ASP A 18 13.40 6.65 -2.46
N ALA A 19 13.40 5.43 -3.00
CA ALA A 19 12.99 5.14 -4.37
C ALA A 19 11.49 4.84 -4.51
N VAL A 20 10.74 4.75 -3.40
CA VAL A 20 9.30 4.48 -3.45
C VAL A 20 8.57 5.73 -3.96
N PRO A 21 7.69 5.64 -4.98
CA PRO A 21 6.99 6.80 -5.51
C PRO A 21 6.09 7.45 -4.44
N PRO A 22 6.41 8.66 -3.93
CA PRO A 22 5.71 9.22 -2.77
C PRO A 22 4.24 9.53 -3.07
N LYS A 23 3.92 9.92 -4.31
CA LYS A 23 2.54 10.18 -4.74
C LYS A 23 1.67 8.92 -4.68
N ALA A 24 2.22 7.76 -5.01
CA ALA A 24 1.50 6.49 -4.93
C ALA A 24 1.20 6.11 -3.47
N LEU A 25 2.17 6.33 -2.56
CA LEU A 25 1.94 6.12 -1.13
C LEU A 25 0.87 7.05 -0.56
N LEU A 26 0.85 8.32 -0.97
CA LEU A 26 -0.19 9.26 -0.54
C LEU A 26 -1.59 8.85 -1.06
N ALA A 27 -1.69 8.35 -2.29
CA ALA A 27 -2.95 7.83 -2.82
C ALA A 27 -3.48 6.65 -2.00
N ILE A 28 -2.61 5.67 -1.70
CA ILE A 28 -2.94 4.54 -0.81
C ILE A 28 -3.34 5.02 0.59
N ALA A 29 -2.60 5.98 1.16
CA ALA A 29 -2.90 6.54 2.47
C ALA A 29 -4.29 7.23 2.52
N SER A 30 -4.72 7.85 1.42
CA SER A 30 -6.06 8.42 1.30
C SER A 30 -7.15 7.35 1.37
N VAL A 31 -6.94 6.19 0.73
CA VAL A 31 -7.84 5.03 0.83
C VAL A 31 -7.90 4.52 2.28
N LEU A 32 -6.75 4.41 2.96
CA LEU A 32 -6.72 4.04 4.38
C LEU A 32 -7.50 5.02 5.25
N LYS A 33 -7.34 6.32 5.04
CA LYS A 33 -8.07 7.36 5.79
C LYS A 33 -9.58 7.19 5.63
N ALA A 34 -10.06 7.06 4.40
CA ALA A 34 -11.50 6.85 4.13
C ALA A 34 -12.01 5.55 4.77
N GLY A 35 -11.22 4.47 4.70
CA GLY A 35 -11.55 3.21 5.35
C GLY A 35 -11.62 3.32 6.88
N ALA A 36 -10.66 4.02 7.50
CA ALA A 36 -10.61 4.24 8.94
C ALA A 36 -11.76 5.13 9.43
N GLU A 37 -12.13 6.16 8.68
CA GLU A 37 -13.28 7.02 8.99
C GLU A 37 -14.60 6.24 8.91
N LYS A 38 -14.72 5.30 7.97
CA LYS A 38 -15.95 4.52 7.74
C LYS A 38 -16.09 3.31 8.66
N TYR A 39 -15.00 2.59 8.91
CA TYR A 39 -15.04 1.29 9.60
C TYR A 39 -14.26 1.25 10.91
N GLY A 40 -13.62 2.36 11.29
CA GLY A 40 -12.72 2.44 12.44
C GLY A 40 -11.27 2.12 12.09
N LEU A 41 -10.35 2.64 12.92
CA LEU A 41 -8.92 2.39 12.79
C LEU A 41 -8.64 0.88 12.86
N ASP A 42 -7.72 0.40 12.02
CA ASP A 42 -7.25 -0.98 11.98
C ASP A 42 -8.31 -2.08 11.76
N ASN A 43 -9.54 -1.73 11.35
CA ASN A 43 -10.58 -2.72 11.05
C ASN A 43 -10.14 -3.75 9.99
N TRP A 44 -9.27 -3.35 9.05
CA TRP A 44 -8.70 -4.20 8.00
C TRP A 44 -7.94 -5.43 8.53
N ARG A 45 -7.40 -5.37 9.77
CA ARG A 45 -6.69 -6.49 10.41
C ARG A 45 -7.60 -7.67 10.75
N ARG A 46 -8.92 -7.45 10.77
CA ARG A 46 -9.94 -8.48 11.05
C ARG A 46 -10.40 -9.21 9.78
N ILE A 47 -9.86 -8.85 8.62
CA ILE A 47 -10.19 -9.41 7.31
C ILE A 47 -9.07 -10.36 6.91
N ALA A 48 -9.42 -11.56 6.45
CA ALA A 48 -8.46 -12.59 6.06
C ALA A 48 -7.65 -12.18 4.82
N ARG A 49 -6.41 -12.70 4.70
CA ARG A 49 -5.54 -12.45 3.53
C ARG A 49 -6.25 -12.75 2.21
N THR A 50 -6.97 -13.86 2.13
CA THR A 50 -7.68 -14.30 0.92
C THR A 50 -8.75 -13.30 0.47
N GLU A 51 -9.44 -12.64 1.41
CA GLU A 51 -10.41 -11.60 1.09
C GLU A 51 -9.74 -10.32 0.59
N HIS A 52 -8.60 -9.94 1.16
CA HIS A 52 -7.81 -8.82 0.64
C HIS A 52 -7.32 -9.08 -0.79
N LEU A 53 -6.79 -10.27 -1.05
CA LEU A 53 -6.36 -10.68 -2.39
C LEU A 53 -7.53 -10.66 -3.39
N ASN A 54 -8.69 -11.19 -3.01
CA ASN A 54 -9.88 -11.16 -3.86
C ASN A 54 -10.31 -9.71 -4.17
N HIS A 55 -10.37 -8.83 -3.17
CA HIS A 55 -10.70 -7.42 -3.38
C HIS A 55 -9.66 -6.67 -4.23
N ALA A 56 -8.37 -6.99 -4.08
CA ALA A 56 -7.33 -6.43 -4.94
C ALA A 56 -7.59 -6.78 -6.42
N LEU A 57 -7.93 -8.04 -6.71
CA LEU A 57 -8.26 -8.49 -8.07
C LEU A 57 -9.49 -7.79 -8.62
N VAL A 58 -10.54 -7.59 -7.81
CA VAL A 58 -11.73 -6.82 -8.22
C VAL A 58 -11.35 -5.43 -8.71
N HIS A 59 -10.54 -4.70 -7.94
CA HIS A 59 -10.10 -3.36 -8.33
C HIS A 59 -9.18 -3.36 -9.56
N ILE A 60 -8.27 -4.33 -9.68
CA ILE A 60 -7.42 -4.49 -10.87
C ILE A 60 -8.28 -4.71 -12.11
N PHE A 61 -9.26 -5.62 -12.05
CA PHE A 61 -10.11 -5.91 -13.19
C PHE A 61 -11.06 -4.75 -13.53
N ALA A 62 -11.57 -4.02 -12.54
CA ALA A 62 -12.34 -2.80 -12.78
C ALA A 62 -11.51 -1.74 -13.53
N HIS A 63 -10.27 -1.52 -13.10
CA HIS A 63 -9.34 -0.61 -13.80
C HIS A 63 -9.09 -1.05 -15.24
N LEU A 64 -8.80 -2.34 -15.46
CA LEU A 64 -8.58 -2.89 -16.80
C LEU A 64 -9.83 -2.83 -17.70
N ALA A 65 -11.03 -2.88 -17.11
CA ALA A 65 -12.29 -2.67 -17.81
C ALA A 65 -12.57 -1.20 -18.14
N GLY A 66 -11.70 -0.27 -17.72
CA GLY A 66 -11.83 1.16 -17.98
C GLY A 66 -12.75 1.89 -17.00
N ASP A 67 -13.13 1.26 -15.88
CA ASP A 67 -13.92 1.91 -14.84
C ASP A 67 -13.13 3.09 -14.21
N GLN A 68 -13.80 4.23 -14.11
CA GLN A 68 -13.28 5.50 -13.58
C GLN A 68 -14.07 5.97 -12.35
N SER A 69 -14.97 5.15 -11.83
CA SER A 69 -15.83 5.50 -10.69
C SER A 69 -15.07 5.57 -9.36
N ASP A 70 -13.85 5.04 -9.30
CA ASP A 70 -13.01 5.01 -8.11
C ASP A 70 -11.52 5.04 -8.46
N ASP A 71 -10.64 5.33 -7.48
CA ASP A 71 -9.19 5.19 -7.64
C ASP A 71 -8.78 3.72 -7.46
N HIS A 72 -9.14 2.91 -8.46
CA HIS A 72 -9.00 1.46 -8.41
C HIS A 72 -7.56 1.00 -8.12
N LEU A 73 -6.54 1.66 -8.67
CA LEU A 73 -5.15 1.25 -8.44
C LEU A 73 -4.69 1.56 -7.01
N ALA A 74 -5.11 2.70 -6.44
CA ALA A 74 -4.83 2.98 -5.02
C ALA A 74 -5.54 1.98 -4.10
N HIS A 75 -6.79 1.62 -4.42
CA HIS A 75 -7.55 0.62 -3.67
C HIS A 75 -6.93 -0.78 -3.77
N ALA A 76 -6.51 -1.20 -4.97
CA ALA A 76 -5.80 -2.47 -5.17
C ALA A 76 -4.48 -2.50 -4.39
N GLY A 77 -3.68 -1.42 -4.48
CA GLY A 77 -2.42 -1.29 -3.74
C GLY A 77 -2.62 -1.36 -2.22
N CYS A 78 -3.63 -0.66 -1.70
CA CYS A 78 -4.05 -0.73 -0.29
C CYS A 78 -4.35 -2.18 0.14
N ARG A 79 -5.15 -2.90 -0.66
CA ARG A 79 -5.48 -4.32 -0.39
C ARG A 79 -4.25 -5.23 -0.42
N LEU A 80 -3.30 -5.00 -1.31
CA LEU A 80 -2.05 -5.77 -1.34
C LEU A 80 -1.17 -5.52 -0.11
N LEU A 81 -1.08 -4.27 0.37
CA LEU A 81 -0.39 -3.98 1.64
C LEU A 81 -1.04 -4.72 2.81
N PHE A 82 -2.38 -4.75 2.87
CA PHE A 82 -3.07 -5.51 3.91
C PHE A 82 -2.86 -7.02 3.78
N ALA A 83 -2.87 -7.56 2.57
CA ALA A 83 -2.59 -8.98 2.32
C ALA A 83 -1.16 -9.38 2.74
N LEU A 84 -0.18 -8.49 2.59
CA LEU A 84 1.19 -8.71 3.07
C LEU A 84 1.27 -8.79 4.61
N GLU A 85 0.38 -8.10 5.31
CA GLU A 85 0.40 -7.96 6.77
C GLU A 85 -0.60 -8.87 7.51
N THR A 86 -1.45 -9.60 6.79
CA THR A 86 -2.48 -10.51 7.35
C THR A 86 -2.20 -11.95 6.94
N GLU A 87 -2.76 -12.92 7.69
CA GLU A 87 -2.71 -14.36 7.35
C GLU A 87 -4.02 -14.88 6.73
#